data_AF-A0A3A8J062-F1
#
_entry.id   AF-A0A3A8J062-F1
#
_cell.length_a   1.000
_cell.length_b   1.000
_cell.length_c   1.000
_cell.angle_alpha   90.00
_cell.angle_beta   90.00
_cell.angle_gamma   90.00
#
_symmetry.space_group_name_H-M   'P 1'
#
loop_
_entity.id
_entity.type
_entity.pdbx_description
1 polymer ?
#
loop_
_entity_poly.entity_id
_entity_poly.type
_entity_poly.pdbx_seq_one_letter_code
_entity_poly.pdbx_strand_id
1 'polypeptide(L)'
;MSAWGCGGSEGPTNPVDDGNNIDPRPGIDAGTGGGSDGGTDPGTDAGTDDGGTNPGTDAGTDGGTDPGTDAGTDGGTDAGTDGGVVDPDPVGDRWPTDPVTNYSERYGIGRVQSVGLDQGKNLWVLDGSRIGVVRADTQQLVWVSGAVGQAAAGGNATVICGGAAGRAYVGYSAEDLQPDPEFPGLHTNFIVTNPPCEVPVGDTQCYAYSERRLNFYKAGDVDAVKLTANGQVAFEEHINQSVRHSSGGAAVQTGPRVVNGVSLGIRNSNDHHFDEDRSMLSCVSVMRGPNKGDVYVGSNHGVTRIRELQYNAHRHPVWFDARGSQYAGYTYGLGIAQDGDVLMANDWTFGMVSPSPRLGDWDNTDTAINPSKVKSSYLPELNSQAEFDYWRGFQQTTDGAYYLGSKSLGLWKVGLTSSTSPTQQGTRIGADVGALDAINSLAATNDGSLFIATNSGGLYRLTPAKTLEKVDAVRANKVLQLVYDPSVTPGMLLVLTTDGLTVLRGY
;
A
#
# COMPACT_ATOMS: atom_id res chain seq x y z
N MET A 1 -13.81 -10.22 13.74
CA MET A 1 -12.93 -9.95 12.58
C MET A 1 -12.73 -11.30 11.93
N SER A 2 -13.46 -11.53 10.84
CA SER A 2 -13.53 -12.83 10.18
C SER A 2 -12.37 -12.96 9.20
N ALA A 3 -11.68 -14.09 9.24
CA ALA A 3 -10.66 -14.48 8.29
C ALA A 3 -11.32 -14.82 6.94
N TRP A 4 -10.83 -14.27 5.83
CA TRP A 4 -11.39 -14.53 4.50
C TRP A 4 -10.45 -15.40 3.67
N GLY A 5 -11.03 -16.41 3.03
CA GLY A 5 -10.38 -17.27 2.05
C GLY A 5 -10.18 -16.52 0.74
N CYS A 6 -8.94 -16.33 0.31
CA CYS A 6 -8.64 -15.66 -0.96
C CYS A 6 -8.72 -16.67 -2.12
N GLY A 7 -9.62 -16.42 -3.08
CA GLY A 7 -9.75 -17.20 -4.30
C GLY A 7 -8.77 -16.71 -5.37
N GLY A 8 -7.74 -17.51 -5.66
CA GLY A 8 -6.83 -17.28 -6.77
C GLY A 8 -5.78 -18.38 -6.84
N SER A 9 -5.88 -19.27 -7.81
CA SER A 9 -4.81 -20.22 -8.12
C SER A 9 -3.66 -19.47 -8.78
N GLU A 10 -2.44 -19.72 -8.31
CA GLU A 10 -1.24 -19.04 -8.80
C GLU A 10 -0.94 -19.40 -10.27
N GLY A 11 -1.03 -18.41 -11.16
CA GLY A 11 -0.45 -18.47 -12.51
C GLY A 11 -1.25 -17.69 -13.56
N PRO A 12 -0.61 -17.18 -14.63
CA PRO A 12 -1.33 -16.58 -15.75
C PRO A 12 -2.05 -17.70 -16.51
N THR A 13 -3.35 -17.84 -16.32
CA THR A 13 -4.13 -18.89 -16.98
C THR A 13 -4.39 -18.51 -18.45
N ASN A 14 -3.73 -19.23 -19.37
CA ASN A 14 -4.37 -19.58 -20.63
C ASN A 14 -5.10 -20.92 -20.41
N PRO A 15 -6.36 -21.07 -20.87
CA PRO A 15 -7.24 -22.14 -20.43
C PRO A 15 -6.94 -23.45 -21.14
N VAL A 16 -6.77 -24.53 -20.37
CA VAL A 16 -7.06 -25.88 -20.85
C VAL A 16 -7.77 -26.64 -19.74
N ASP A 17 -8.93 -27.17 -20.13
CA ASP A 17 -9.81 -28.12 -19.45
C ASP A 17 -9.12 -29.11 -18.50
N ASP A 18 -9.62 -29.18 -17.26
CA ASP A 18 -9.96 -30.45 -16.63
C ASP A 18 -11.17 -30.23 -15.71
N GLY A 19 -12.35 -30.54 -16.24
CA GLY A 19 -13.57 -30.61 -15.46
C GLY A 19 -13.52 -31.81 -14.53
N ASN A 20 -13.30 -31.57 -13.23
CA ASN A 20 -13.80 -32.35 -12.10
C ASN A 20 -13.20 -31.82 -10.78
N ASN A 21 -13.70 -30.70 -10.27
CA ASN A 21 -13.58 -30.42 -8.84
C ASN A 21 -14.80 -29.62 -8.35
N ILE A 22 -15.82 -30.35 -7.92
CA ILE A 22 -16.98 -29.81 -7.23
C ILE A 22 -16.54 -29.45 -5.81
N ASP A 23 -16.51 -28.15 -5.50
CA ASP A 23 -16.39 -27.65 -4.12
C ASP A 23 -17.69 -27.93 -3.34
N PRO A 24 -17.67 -28.78 -2.29
CA PRO A 24 -18.81 -28.94 -1.41
C PRO A 24 -18.69 -27.96 -0.24
N ARG A 25 -19.53 -26.92 -0.29
CA ARG A 25 -19.82 -26.01 0.84
C ARG A 25 -20.21 -26.81 2.10
N PRO A 26 -19.77 -26.42 3.31
CA PRO A 26 -20.36 -26.91 4.55
C PRO A 26 -21.77 -26.32 4.74
N GLY A 27 -22.77 -27.19 4.75
CA GLY A 27 -24.17 -26.83 4.96
C GLY A 27 -24.50 -26.42 6.39
N ILE A 28 -25.48 -25.52 6.52
CA ILE A 28 -26.32 -25.42 7.72
C ILE A 28 -27.76 -25.66 7.27
N ASP A 29 -28.32 -26.76 7.77
CA ASP A 29 -29.71 -27.17 7.68
C ASP A 29 -30.64 -26.20 8.43
N ALA A 30 -31.74 -25.82 7.78
CA ALA A 30 -33.02 -25.54 8.44
C ALA A 30 -34.21 -25.72 7.48
N GLY A 31 -34.65 -26.97 7.34
CA GLY A 31 -36.05 -27.41 7.43
C GLY A 31 -37.20 -26.71 6.66
N THR A 32 -37.60 -27.38 5.58
CA THR A 32 -38.98 -27.87 5.25
C THR A 32 -40.15 -26.94 4.89
N GLY A 33 -40.70 -27.25 3.69
CA GLY A 33 -42.11 -27.11 3.28
C GLY A 33 -42.25 -26.19 2.07
N GLY A 34 -42.57 -26.59 0.83
CA GLY A 34 -43.34 -27.73 0.33
C GLY A 34 -44.43 -27.15 -0.58
N GLY A 35 -44.40 -27.42 -1.88
CA GLY A 35 -45.47 -26.99 -2.80
C GLY A 35 -45.02 -26.87 -4.25
N SER A 36 -45.77 -27.54 -5.12
CA SER A 36 -45.45 -27.95 -6.48
C SER A 36 -45.98 -26.99 -7.56
N ASP A 37 -45.70 -27.36 -8.82
CA ASP A 37 -46.39 -26.99 -10.07
C ASP A 37 -45.75 -25.78 -10.79
N GLY A 38 -45.34 -25.82 -12.07
CA GLY A 38 -45.71 -26.67 -13.21
C GLY A 38 -46.13 -25.73 -14.35
N GLY A 39 -45.38 -25.66 -15.46
CA GLY A 39 -45.79 -24.86 -16.62
C GLY A 39 -44.70 -24.63 -17.67
N THR A 40 -44.79 -25.39 -18.76
CA THR A 40 -44.03 -25.28 -20.02
C THR A 40 -44.70 -24.34 -21.04
N ASP A 41 -43.89 -23.96 -22.04
CA ASP A 41 -44.20 -23.63 -23.46
C ASP A 41 -44.11 -22.16 -23.95
N PRO A 42 -43.81 -21.91 -25.25
CA PRO A 42 -42.73 -21.01 -25.66
C PRO A 42 -43.24 -19.92 -26.64
N GLY A 43 -42.33 -19.06 -27.13
CA GLY A 43 -42.64 -18.10 -28.18
C GLY A 43 -41.43 -17.80 -29.05
N THR A 44 -41.53 -18.23 -30.31
CA THR A 44 -40.60 -18.06 -31.43
C THR A 44 -40.72 -16.69 -32.12
N ASP A 45 -39.78 -16.49 -33.06
CA ASP A 45 -39.70 -15.53 -34.18
C ASP A 45 -38.87 -14.26 -33.91
N ALA A 46 -38.07 -13.70 -34.83
CA ALA A 46 -37.39 -14.05 -36.08
C ALA A 46 -37.02 -12.69 -36.72
N GLY A 47 -35.88 -12.57 -37.39
CA GLY A 47 -35.56 -11.38 -38.22
C GLY A 47 -34.06 -11.24 -38.45
N THR A 48 -33.53 -11.91 -39.49
CA THR A 48 -33.16 -11.37 -40.82
C THR A 48 -31.81 -10.64 -40.86
N ASP A 49 -30.89 -11.31 -41.55
CA ASP A 49 -29.62 -10.84 -42.10
C ASP A 49 -29.80 -9.69 -43.09
N ASP A 50 -28.83 -8.78 -43.14
CA ASP A 50 -28.53 -7.96 -44.31
C ASP A 50 -27.05 -7.50 -44.33
N GLY A 51 -26.42 -7.66 -45.50
CA GLY A 51 -25.27 -6.89 -46.02
C GLY A 51 -23.89 -7.16 -45.38
N GLY A 52 -22.87 -7.67 -46.06
CA GLY A 52 -22.43 -7.43 -47.43
C GLY A 52 -21.33 -6.35 -47.47
N THR A 53 -20.05 -6.75 -47.60
CA THR A 53 -19.03 -6.24 -48.55
C THR A 53 -17.59 -6.63 -48.15
N ASN A 54 -16.82 -7.00 -49.17
CA ASN A 54 -15.36 -7.16 -49.26
C ASN A 54 -15.03 -6.83 -50.75
N PRO A 55 -13.78 -6.63 -51.21
CA PRO A 55 -12.53 -6.20 -50.58
C PRO A 55 -11.85 -5.04 -51.38
N GLY A 56 -10.67 -4.56 -50.95
CA GLY A 56 -9.84 -3.63 -51.73
C GLY A 56 -8.35 -3.71 -51.35
N THR A 57 -7.52 -3.95 -52.35
CA THR A 57 -6.12 -4.43 -52.35
C THR A 57 -5.04 -3.35 -52.45
N ASP A 58 -3.83 -3.75 -52.04
CA ASP A 58 -2.48 -3.49 -52.59
C ASP A 58 -1.66 -2.18 -52.35
N ALA A 59 -0.53 -2.40 -51.64
CA ALA A 59 0.89 -2.27 -52.06
C ALA A 59 1.59 -0.91 -52.25
N GLY A 60 2.82 -0.83 -51.70
CA GLY A 60 3.88 0.10 -52.10
C GLY A 60 5.07 0.19 -51.10
N THR A 61 6.05 -0.73 -51.15
CA THR A 61 7.46 -0.59 -51.64
C THR A 61 8.49 0.18 -50.79
N ASP A 62 9.46 -0.60 -50.30
CA ASP A 62 10.93 -0.45 -50.16
C ASP A 62 11.67 0.91 -50.24
N GLY A 63 12.65 1.05 -49.34
CA GLY A 63 14.05 1.26 -49.76
C GLY A 63 14.86 2.37 -49.04
N GLY A 64 15.98 1.99 -48.40
CA GLY A 64 17.13 2.90 -48.19
C GLY A 64 17.92 2.77 -46.88
N THR A 65 18.98 1.94 -46.89
CA THR A 65 20.22 2.02 -46.07
C THR A 65 21.06 3.27 -46.49
N ASP A 66 22.05 3.85 -45.81
CA ASP A 66 23.10 3.44 -44.85
C ASP A 66 23.74 4.73 -44.20
N PRO A 67 24.92 4.78 -43.52
CA PRO A 67 25.13 5.59 -42.30
C PRO A 67 26.12 6.76 -42.51
N GLY A 68 26.32 7.58 -41.48
CA GLY A 68 27.35 8.63 -41.51
C GLY A 68 27.78 9.07 -40.11
N THR A 69 28.93 8.57 -39.67
CA THR A 69 29.81 9.17 -38.66
C THR A 69 30.60 10.32 -39.28
N ASP A 70 30.67 11.50 -38.63
CA ASP A 70 31.93 12.01 -38.03
C ASP A 70 31.77 13.38 -37.34
N ALA A 71 32.80 13.66 -36.52
CA ALA A 71 32.96 14.65 -35.46
C ALA A 71 32.80 16.15 -35.80
N GLY A 72 32.53 16.93 -34.75
CA GLY A 72 32.76 18.37 -34.70
C GLY A 72 32.62 18.92 -33.27
N THR A 73 33.74 19.31 -32.67
CA THR A 73 33.83 20.01 -31.37
C THR A 73 33.86 21.54 -31.59
N ASP A 74 33.40 22.26 -30.56
CA ASP A 74 33.68 23.65 -30.17
C ASP A 74 32.80 24.82 -30.69
N GLY A 75 32.05 25.39 -29.74
CA GLY A 75 32.12 26.82 -29.42
C GLY A 75 30.93 27.70 -29.85
N GLY A 76 30.13 28.16 -28.87
CA GLY A 76 29.23 29.30 -29.09
C GLY A 76 28.09 29.41 -28.09
N THR A 77 28.24 30.35 -27.16
CA THR A 77 27.27 30.77 -26.14
C THR A 77 26.04 31.48 -26.73
N ASP A 78 24.90 31.19 -26.09
CA ASP A 78 23.85 32.12 -25.65
C ASP A 78 22.44 32.09 -26.31
N ALA A 79 21.46 32.12 -25.39
CA ALA A 79 20.03 32.45 -25.46
C ALA A 79 19.06 31.57 -26.26
N GLY A 80 18.38 30.67 -25.54
CA GLY A 80 17.12 30.04 -25.94
C GLY A 80 16.48 29.30 -24.77
N THR A 81 15.73 30.02 -23.93
CA THR A 81 14.87 29.46 -22.88
C THR A 81 13.79 28.57 -23.49
N ASP A 82 13.87 27.26 -23.22
CA ASP A 82 12.73 26.35 -23.27
C ASP A 82 12.87 25.25 -22.21
N GLY A 83 11.99 25.33 -21.21
CA GLY A 83 11.23 24.21 -20.64
C GLY A 83 11.92 23.02 -19.99
N GLY A 84 13.24 23.00 -19.82
CA GLY A 84 13.91 21.96 -19.04
C GLY A 84 13.49 22.03 -17.57
N VAL A 85 12.82 20.98 -17.08
CA VAL A 85 12.67 20.72 -15.65
C VAL A 85 14.08 20.59 -15.09
N VAL A 86 14.65 21.70 -14.63
CA VAL A 86 15.73 21.67 -13.67
C VAL A 86 15.16 20.99 -12.44
N ASP A 87 15.63 19.77 -12.19
CA ASP A 87 15.58 19.16 -10.87
C ASP A 87 16.03 20.26 -9.89
N PRO A 88 15.15 20.81 -9.05
CA PRO A 88 15.61 21.77 -8.06
C PRO A 88 16.66 21.04 -7.24
N ASP A 89 17.80 21.68 -7.00
CA ASP A 89 18.86 21.21 -6.10
C ASP A 89 18.29 20.33 -4.99
N PRO A 90 18.97 19.22 -4.59
CA PRO A 90 18.50 18.40 -3.48
C PRO A 90 18.19 19.35 -2.33
N VAL A 91 16.91 19.42 -1.94
CA VAL A 91 16.44 20.43 -0.97
C VAL A 91 17.35 20.29 0.24
N GLY A 92 18.34 21.19 0.34
CA GLY A 92 19.34 21.14 1.40
C GLY A 92 18.58 21.16 2.70
N ASP A 93 19.04 20.41 3.70
CA ASP A 93 18.30 20.27 4.95
C ASP A 93 17.94 21.63 5.55
N ARG A 94 16.65 21.98 5.49
CA ARG A 94 16.11 23.26 5.97
C ARG A 94 15.52 23.14 7.37
N TRP A 95 15.64 21.97 7.98
CA TRP A 95 15.08 21.67 9.28
C TRP A 95 16.14 21.85 10.38
N PRO A 96 15.71 22.12 11.64
CA PRO A 96 16.62 22.15 12.77
C PRO A 96 17.48 20.88 12.88
N THR A 97 18.77 21.07 13.10
CA THR A 97 19.76 19.99 13.30
C THR A 97 20.05 19.72 14.78
N ASP A 98 19.41 20.46 15.69
CA ASP A 98 19.49 20.23 17.13
C ASP A 98 19.12 18.78 17.46
N PRO A 99 19.82 18.12 18.40
CA PRO A 99 19.57 16.70 18.71
C PRO A 99 18.12 16.39 19.07
N VAL A 100 17.40 17.35 19.66
CA VAL A 100 16.00 17.24 20.05
C VAL A 100 15.30 18.56 19.78
N THR A 101 14.19 18.54 19.03
CA THR A 101 13.35 19.73 18.80
C THR A 101 11.86 19.37 18.93
N ASN A 102 11.09 20.18 19.65
CA ASN A 102 9.63 20.08 19.68
C ASN A 102 9.02 20.80 18.47
N TYR A 103 8.59 20.04 17.46
CA TYR A 103 8.01 20.61 16.24
C TYR A 103 6.58 21.08 16.44
N SER A 104 5.82 20.45 17.35
CA SER A 104 4.47 20.90 17.68
C SER A 104 4.46 22.32 18.24
N GLU A 105 5.38 22.62 19.15
CA GLU A 105 5.53 23.97 19.71
C GLU A 105 6.11 24.95 18.69
N ARG A 106 7.18 24.54 17.98
CA ARG A 106 7.88 25.41 17.03
C ARG A 106 7.03 25.86 15.85
N TYR A 107 6.20 24.97 15.31
CA TYR A 107 5.42 25.21 14.08
C TYR A 107 3.90 25.26 14.29
N GLY A 108 3.43 25.11 15.54
CA GLY A 108 2.00 25.18 15.86
C GLY A 108 1.18 24.00 15.32
N ILE A 109 1.79 22.81 15.17
CA ILE A 109 1.12 21.60 14.61
C ILE A 109 -0.02 21.11 15.52
N GLY A 110 0.08 21.33 16.83
CA GLY A 110 -0.86 20.79 17.80
C GLY A 110 -0.74 19.27 17.95
N ARG A 111 -1.87 18.62 18.28
CA ARG A 111 -2.00 17.15 18.34
C ARG A 111 -2.59 16.67 17.02
N VAL A 112 -1.89 15.75 16.37
CA VAL A 112 -2.23 15.22 15.04
C VAL A 112 -2.19 13.69 15.10
N GLN A 113 -2.94 13.03 14.23
CA GLN A 113 -3.08 11.58 14.24
C GLN A 113 -2.00 10.86 13.43
N SER A 114 -1.45 11.49 12.40
CA SER A 114 -0.42 10.92 11.53
C SER A 114 0.45 12.02 10.91
N VAL A 115 1.70 11.67 10.61
CA VAL A 115 2.67 12.55 9.94
C VAL A 115 3.42 11.80 8.84
N GLY A 116 3.90 12.55 7.85
CA GLY A 116 4.71 12.02 6.76
C GLY A 116 5.66 13.09 6.19
N LEU A 117 6.72 12.66 5.51
CA LEU A 117 7.64 13.54 4.81
C LEU A 117 7.57 13.25 3.31
N ASP A 118 7.65 14.28 2.48
CA ASP A 118 7.77 14.11 1.03
C ASP A 118 9.22 14.28 0.54
N GLN A 119 9.47 14.03 -0.75
CA GLN A 119 10.81 14.20 -1.33
C GLN A 119 11.32 15.64 -1.28
N GLY A 120 10.42 16.63 -1.19
CA GLY A 120 10.73 18.05 -1.04
C GLY A 120 10.95 18.46 0.43
N LYS A 121 10.96 17.49 1.35
CA LYS A 121 11.13 17.68 2.80
C LYS A 121 10.00 18.41 3.48
N ASN A 122 8.83 18.54 2.85
CA ASN A 122 7.67 19.07 3.55
C ASN A 122 7.16 18.04 4.56
N LEU A 123 6.77 18.53 5.73
CA LEU A 123 6.19 17.73 6.79
C LEU A 123 4.67 17.79 6.68
N TRP A 124 4.07 16.71 6.18
CA TRP A 124 2.63 16.54 6.09
C TRP A 124 2.07 16.05 7.42
N VAL A 125 0.93 16.60 7.81
CA VAL A 125 0.24 16.31 9.08
C VAL A 125 -1.24 16.07 8.83
N LEU A 126 -1.82 15.14 9.58
CA LEU A 126 -3.22 14.76 9.47
C LEU A 126 -3.90 14.86 10.83
N ASP A 127 -5.07 15.48 10.89
CA ASP A 127 -5.90 15.58 12.10
C ASP A 127 -7.39 15.45 11.77
N GLY A 128 -7.94 14.25 11.93
CA GLY A 128 -9.27 13.90 11.47
C GLY A 128 -9.41 14.17 9.96
N SER A 129 -10.33 15.05 9.59
CA SER A 129 -10.54 15.47 8.19
C SER A 129 -9.61 16.61 7.74
N ARG A 130 -8.75 17.14 8.62
CA ARG A 130 -7.86 18.26 8.32
C ARG A 130 -6.50 17.75 7.86
N ILE A 131 -6.10 18.18 6.67
CA ILE A 131 -4.78 17.88 6.11
C ILE A 131 -3.96 19.17 6.15
N GLY A 132 -2.73 19.08 6.65
CA GLY A 132 -1.82 20.21 6.76
C GLY A 132 -0.42 19.85 6.30
N VAL A 133 0.38 20.89 6.09
CA VAL A 133 1.77 20.76 5.71
C VAL A 133 2.59 21.88 6.33
N VAL A 134 3.63 21.53 7.07
CA VAL A 134 4.70 22.47 7.42
C VAL A 134 5.68 22.47 6.26
N ARG A 135 5.72 23.57 5.52
CA ARG A 135 6.53 23.67 4.31
C ARG A 135 8.00 23.80 4.66
N ALA A 136 8.86 23.07 3.95
CA ALA A 136 10.31 23.09 4.18
C ALA A 136 10.94 24.46 3.88
N ASP A 137 10.38 25.20 2.93
CA ASP A 137 10.92 26.48 2.47
C ASP A 137 10.51 27.68 3.32
N THR A 138 9.26 27.71 3.78
CA THR A 138 8.76 28.82 4.62
C THR A 138 8.76 28.50 6.10
N GLN A 139 8.89 27.23 6.48
CA GLN A 139 8.73 26.74 7.86
C GLN A 139 7.39 27.17 8.49
N GLN A 140 6.36 27.31 7.65
CA GLN A 140 5.01 27.69 8.07
C GLN A 140 4.06 26.51 7.87
N LEU A 141 3.19 26.30 8.86
CA LEU A 141 2.09 25.35 8.77
C LEU A 141 0.96 25.95 7.91
N VAL A 142 0.60 25.23 6.87
CA VAL A 142 -0.56 25.52 6.02
C VAL A 142 -1.54 24.37 6.15
N TRP A 143 -2.78 24.68 6.54
CA TRP A 143 -3.89 23.74 6.53
C TRP A 143 -4.67 23.89 5.23
N VAL A 144 -5.31 22.80 4.78
CA VAL A 144 -6.38 22.89 3.77
C VAL A 144 -7.43 23.90 4.24
N SER A 145 -7.90 24.76 3.33
CA SER A 145 -8.91 25.78 3.64
C SER A 145 -10.30 25.17 3.95
N GLY A 146 -10.52 23.94 3.52
CA GLY A 146 -11.66 23.10 3.85
C GLY A 146 -11.30 21.63 3.62
N ALA A 147 -12.16 20.71 4.06
CA ALA A 147 -11.94 19.29 3.78
C ALA A 147 -11.90 19.04 2.26
N VAL A 148 -11.02 18.15 1.82
CA VAL A 148 -10.78 17.83 0.41
C VAL A 148 -10.83 16.32 0.20
N GLY A 149 -11.07 15.88 -1.05
CA GLY A 149 -11.17 14.46 -1.36
C GLY A 149 -12.27 13.76 -0.55
N GLN A 150 -12.03 12.52 -0.12
CA GLN A 150 -12.98 11.78 0.70
C GLN A 150 -13.20 12.38 2.09
N ALA A 151 -12.23 13.11 2.65
CA ALA A 151 -12.45 13.83 3.91
C ALA A 151 -13.61 14.84 3.80
N ALA A 152 -13.83 15.44 2.62
CA ALA A 152 -14.96 16.33 2.35
C ALA A 152 -16.32 15.61 2.37
N ALA A 153 -16.32 14.31 2.09
CA ALA A 153 -17.49 13.45 2.14
C ALA A 153 -17.67 12.73 3.50
N GLY A 154 -16.86 13.09 4.51
CA GLY A 154 -16.91 12.46 5.83
C GLY A 154 -16.09 11.16 5.94
N GLY A 155 -15.22 10.87 4.97
CA GLY A 155 -14.29 9.74 5.02
C GLY A 155 -13.40 9.80 6.26
N ASN A 156 -13.19 8.64 6.89
CA ASN A 156 -12.35 8.53 8.08
C ASN A 156 -10.89 8.34 7.68
N ALA A 157 -10.14 9.43 7.60
CA ALA A 157 -8.72 9.39 7.29
C ALA A 157 -7.95 8.70 8.43
N THR A 158 -6.94 7.90 8.09
CA THR A 158 -6.19 7.07 9.05
C THR A 158 -4.70 7.42 9.06
N VAL A 159 -4.10 7.59 7.88
CA VAL A 159 -2.65 7.76 7.70
C VAL A 159 -2.34 8.84 6.66
N ILE A 160 -1.17 9.46 6.78
CA ILE A 160 -0.62 10.35 5.74
C ILE A 160 0.86 10.05 5.48
N CYS A 161 1.22 9.90 4.21
CA CYS A 161 2.61 9.73 3.77
C CYS A 161 2.96 10.68 2.65
N GLY A 162 4.17 11.24 2.65
CA GLY A 162 4.62 12.09 1.55
C GLY A 162 5.08 11.27 0.35
N GLY A 163 4.83 11.76 -0.85
CA GLY A 163 5.28 11.18 -2.11
C GLY A 163 6.40 12.00 -2.72
N ALA A 164 6.27 12.26 -4.02
CA ALA A 164 7.04 13.26 -4.74
C ALA A 164 6.99 14.63 -4.04
N ALA A 165 7.95 15.51 -4.35
CA ALA A 165 8.06 16.81 -3.72
C ALA A 165 6.74 17.60 -3.86
N GLY A 166 6.17 17.99 -2.73
CA GLY A 166 4.91 18.71 -2.68
C GLY A 166 3.66 17.84 -2.84
N ARG A 167 3.75 16.50 -2.79
CA ARG A 167 2.61 15.59 -2.78
C ARG A 167 2.57 14.76 -1.50
N ALA A 168 1.37 14.48 -1.02
CA ALA A 168 1.12 13.45 -0.02
C ALA A 168 -0.08 12.57 -0.41
N TYR A 169 -0.13 11.41 0.22
CA TYR A 169 -1.21 10.43 0.10
C TYR A 169 -1.89 10.29 1.44
N VAL A 170 -3.21 10.46 1.45
CA VAL A 170 -4.06 10.33 2.62
C VAL A 170 -4.84 9.05 2.48
N GLY A 171 -4.62 8.12 3.41
CA GLY A 171 -5.35 6.85 3.46
C GLY A 171 -6.62 6.98 4.30
N TYR A 172 -7.68 6.26 3.90
CA TYR A 172 -8.96 6.22 4.59
C TYR A 172 -9.33 4.79 4.99
N SER A 173 -10.09 4.64 6.08
CA SER A 173 -10.70 3.37 6.45
C SER A 173 -12.09 3.21 5.84
N ALA A 174 -12.41 1.99 5.44
CA ALA A 174 -13.76 1.54 5.15
C ALA A 174 -14.11 0.30 5.98
N GLU A 175 -15.38 -0.08 5.99
CA GLU A 175 -15.77 -1.38 6.51
C GLU A 175 -15.51 -2.47 5.46
N ASP A 176 -15.20 -3.68 5.93
CA ASP A 176 -15.15 -4.85 5.07
C ASP A 176 -16.54 -5.11 4.47
N LEU A 177 -16.57 -5.46 3.18
CA LEU A 177 -17.81 -5.80 2.50
C LEU A 177 -18.40 -7.07 3.11
N GLN A 178 -19.70 -7.00 3.40
CA GLN A 178 -20.46 -8.12 3.94
C GLN A 178 -21.18 -8.88 2.81
N PRO A 179 -21.56 -10.15 3.02
CA PRO A 179 -22.44 -10.88 2.11
C PRO A 179 -23.67 -10.05 1.73
N ASP A 180 -23.90 -9.91 0.44
CA ASP A 180 -24.95 -9.06 -0.07
C ASP A 180 -26.27 -9.82 -0.16
N PRO A 181 -27.34 -9.36 0.52
CA PRO A 181 -28.64 -10.01 0.43
C PRO A 181 -29.24 -10.03 -0.98
N GLU A 182 -28.87 -9.08 -1.85
CA GLU A 182 -29.29 -9.03 -3.26
C GLU A 182 -28.60 -10.11 -4.10
N PHE A 183 -27.37 -10.49 -3.73
CA PHE A 183 -26.54 -11.44 -4.46
C PHE A 183 -25.86 -12.44 -3.51
N PRO A 184 -26.63 -13.34 -2.87
CA PRO A 184 -26.10 -14.26 -1.85
C PRO A 184 -25.09 -15.28 -2.40
N GLY A 185 -25.02 -15.46 -3.73
CA GLY A 185 -24.03 -16.31 -4.40
C GLY A 185 -22.78 -15.57 -4.86
N LEU A 186 -22.77 -14.23 -4.82
CA LEU A 186 -21.65 -13.43 -5.27
C LEU A 186 -20.60 -13.30 -4.15
N HIS A 187 -19.33 -13.42 -4.51
CA HIS A 187 -18.24 -13.15 -3.58
C HIS A 187 -18.37 -11.72 -3.01
N THR A 188 -18.17 -11.56 -1.70
CA THR A 188 -18.44 -10.29 -0.99
C THR A 188 -17.71 -9.11 -1.62
N ASN A 189 -16.46 -9.33 -2.01
CA ASN A 189 -15.57 -8.33 -2.60
C ASN A 189 -15.72 -8.20 -4.12
N PHE A 190 -16.45 -9.09 -4.79
CA PHE A 190 -16.66 -9.00 -6.23
C PHE A 190 -17.69 -7.93 -6.52
N ILE A 191 -17.42 -7.04 -7.46
CA ILE A 191 -18.32 -5.96 -7.79
C ILE A 191 -18.65 -5.95 -9.28
N VAL A 192 -19.94 -5.75 -9.56
CA VAL A 192 -20.46 -5.66 -10.92
C VAL A 192 -20.29 -4.24 -11.44
N THR A 193 -19.39 -4.05 -12.41
CA THR A 193 -19.08 -2.73 -12.98
C THR A 193 -19.61 -2.53 -14.40
N ASN A 194 -19.91 -3.60 -15.13
CA ASN A 194 -20.34 -3.59 -16.52
C ASN A 194 -21.85 -3.87 -16.66
N PRO A 195 -22.62 -2.98 -17.31
CA PRO A 195 -24.00 -3.24 -17.67
C PRO A 195 -24.13 -4.25 -18.84
N PRO A 196 -25.22 -5.03 -18.92
CA PRO A 196 -26.31 -5.09 -17.95
C PRO A 196 -25.99 -5.98 -16.73
N CYS A 197 -25.00 -6.86 -16.85
CA CYS A 197 -24.57 -7.78 -15.79
C CYS A 197 -23.14 -8.29 -16.07
N GLU A 198 -22.51 -8.87 -15.04
CA GLU A 198 -21.21 -9.56 -15.15
C GLU A 198 -21.31 -11.00 -14.65
N VAL A 199 -20.52 -11.89 -15.26
CA VAL A 199 -20.38 -13.29 -14.85
C VAL A 199 -18.97 -13.46 -14.27
N PRO A 200 -18.83 -13.70 -12.95
CA PRO A 200 -17.55 -14.01 -12.34
C PRO A 200 -16.86 -15.20 -13.00
N VAL A 201 -15.53 -15.22 -12.99
CA VAL A 201 -14.76 -16.34 -13.53
C VAL A 201 -15.12 -17.63 -12.79
N GLY A 202 -15.49 -18.66 -13.54
CA GLY A 202 -15.90 -19.96 -12.98
C GLY A 202 -17.36 -20.02 -12.53
N ASP A 203 -18.14 -18.96 -12.72
CA ASP A 203 -19.58 -18.95 -12.49
C ASP A 203 -20.34 -19.03 -13.84
N THR A 204 -21.63 -19.34 -13.77
CA THR A 204 -22.59 -19.27 -14.88
C THR A 204 -23.68 -18.23 -14.64
N GLN A 205 -23.83 -17.75 -13.41
CA GLN A 205 -24.80 -16.74 -13.04
C GLN A 205 -24.33 -15.35 -13.48
N CYS A 206 -25.19 -14.63 -14.21
CA CYS A 206 -24.97 -13.21 -14.51
C CYS A 206 -25.56 -12.35 -13.40
N TYR A 207 -24.71 -11.57 -12.72
CA TYR A 207 -25.10 -10.67 -11.65
C TYR A 207 -25.36 -9.29 -12.22
N ALA A 208 -26.57 -8.78 -12.05
CA ALA A 208 -26.99 -7.50 -12.61
C ALA A 208 -26.16 -6.33 -12.05
N TYR A 209 -25.91 -5.33 -12.90
CA TYR A 209 -25.31 -4.08 -12.48
C TYR A 209 -26.15 -3.41 -11.37
N SER A 210 -25.50 -2.95 -10.30
CA SER A 210 -26.15 -2.36 -9.13
C SER A 210 -25.49 -1.05 -8.73
N GLU A 211 -26.20 0.08 -8.94
CA GLU A 211 -25.74 1.40 -8.48
C GLU A 211 -25.52 1.45 -6.96
N ARG A 212 -26.30 0.66 -6.21
CA ARG A 212 -26.12 0.52 -4.75
C ARG A 212 -24.74 -0.04 -4.44
N ARG A 213 -24.32 -1.12 -5.12
CA ARG A 213 -22.97 -1.69 -4.94
C ARG A 213 -21.88 -0.75 -5.44
N LEU A 214 -22.12 -0.03 -6.54
CA LEU A 214 -21.20 0.99 -7.02
C LEU A 214 -20.96 2.12 -5.99
N ASN A 215 -21.90 2.40 -5.09
CA ASN A 215 -21.66 3.39 -4.04
C ASN A 215 -20.64 2.92 -2.99
N PHE A 216 -20.36 1.62 -2.88
CA PHE A 216 -19.33 1.14 -1.95
C PHE A 216 -17.93 1.63 -2.32
N TYR A 217 -17.64 1.96 -3.59
CA TYR A 217 -16.33 2.49 -4.01
C TYR A 217 -16.03 3.90 -3.52
N LYS A 218 -17.04 4.62 -3.02
CA LYS A 218 -16.84 5.98 -2.49
C LYS A 218 -16.20 6.00 -1.11
N ALA A 219 -15.99 4.83 -0.49
CA ALA A 219 -15.50 4.70 0.86
C ALA A 219 -14.16 3.96 0.88
N GLY A 220 -13.13 4.62 1.43
CA GLY A 220 -11.83 4.00 1.67
C GLY A 220 -10.72 4.50 0.75
N ASP A 221 -9.68 3.71 0.61
CA ASP A 221 -8.54 3.91 -0.29
C ASP A 221 -7.74 5.19 -0.02
N VAL A 222 -7.20 5.81 -1.08
CA VAL A 222 -6.15 6.81 -1.02
C VAL A 222 -6.50 8.02 -1.88
N ASP A 223 -6.43 9.20 -1.28
CA ASP A 223 -6.38 10.46 -2.02
C ASP A 223 -4.94 10.96 -2.12
N ALA A 224 -4.56 11.46 -3.29
CA ALA A 224 -3.42 12.34 -3.46
C ALA A 224 -3.83 13.79 -3.20
N VAL A 225 -3.01 14.49 -2.42
CA VAL A 225 -3.08 15.94 -2.22
C VAL A 225 -1.75 16.56 -2.60
N LYS A 226 -1.77 17.81 -3.03
CA LYS A 226 -0.57 18.54 -3.43
C LYS A 226 -0.49 19.97 -2.91
N LEU A 227 0.73 20.46 -2.83
CA LEU A 227 1.06 21.86 -2.74
C LEU A 227 0.88 22.52 -4.12
N THR A 228 0.05 23.54 -4.17
CA THR A 228 -0.14 24.39 -5.34
C THR A 228 0.97 25.44 -5.45
N ALA A 229 1.08 26.11 -6.60
CA ALA A 229 2.08 27.16 -6.82
C ALA A 229 1.98 28.35 -5.85
N ASN A 230 0.79 28.62 -5.28
CA ASN A 230 0.59 29.63 -4.24
C ASN A 230 0.81 29.08 -2.81
N GLY A 231 1.35 27.86 -2.67
CA GLY A 231 1.68 27.24 -1.40
C GLY A 231 0.47 26.79 -0.58
N GLN A 232 -0.69 26.55 -1.21
CA GLN A 232 -1.88 25.98 -0.56
C GLN A 232 -1.92 24.47 -0.77
N VAL A 233 -2.65 23.76 0.10
CA VAL A 233 -2.92 22.33 -0.09
C VAL A 233 -4.21 22.17 -0.90
N ALA A 234 -4.19 21.35 -1.93
CA ALA A 234 -5.34 21.03 -2.76
C ALA A 234 -5.47 19.54 -3.01
N PHE A 235 -6.70 19.07 -3.24
CA PHE A 235 -6.95 17.75 -3.80
C PHE A 235 -6.29 17.63 -5.17
N GLU A 236 -5.69 16.48 -5.45
CA GLU A 236 -5.15 16.16 -6.76
C GLU A 236 -5.96 15.06 -7.43
N GLU A 237 -6.04 13.89 -6.81
CA GLU A 237 -6.71 12.74 -7.39
C GLU A 237 -7.14 11.73 -6.31
N HIS A 238 -8.26 11.06 -6.53
CA HIS A 238 -8.58 9.83 -5.82
C HIS A 238 -7.96 8.67 -6.62
N ILE A 239 -6.92 8.04 -6.06
CA ILE A 239 -6.02 7.14 -6.81
C ILE A 239 -6.80 6.01 -7.47
N ASN A 240 -6.84 5.99 -8.80
CA ASN A 240 -7.63 5.01 -9.56
C ASN A 240 -6.97 4.50 -10.84
N GLN A 241 -5.71 4.89 -11.10
CA GLN A 241 -4.97 4.47 -12.28
C GLN A 241 -4.08 3.26 -11.95
N SER A 242 -4.57 2.06 -12.24
CA SER A 242 -3.80 0.83 -12.12
C SER A 242 -2.78 0.70 -13.24
N VAL A 243 -1.66 0.05 -12.95
CA VAL A 243 -0.63 -0.28 -13.93
C VAL A 243 -0.19 -1.71 -13.69
N ARG A 244 -0.29 -2.57 -14.71
CA ARG A 244 0.16 -3.97 -14.63
C ARG A 244 0.89 -4.40 -15.89
N HIS A 245 1.99 -5.15 -15.77
CA HIS A 245 2.67 -5.74 -16.92
C HIS A 245 2.21 -7.19 -17.12
N SER A 246 1.54 -7.48 -18.22
CA SER A 246 1.24 -8.86 -18.63
C SER A 246 2.51 -9.51 -19.20
N SER A 247 3.04 -10.57 -18.57
CA SER A 247 4.08 -11.48 -19.09
C SER A 247 5.13 -10.87 -20.04
N GLY A 248 5.78 -9.78 -19.64
CA GLY A 248 6.86 -9.14 -20.41
C GLY A 248 6.43 -8.06 -21.43
N GLY A 249 5.14 -7.77 -21.55
CA GLY A 249 4.57 -6.74 -22.40
C GLY A 249 4.58 -5.32 -21.80
N ALA A 250 3.97 -4.37 -22.50
CA ALA A 250 3.77 -3.01 -22.01
C ALA A 250 2.82 -2.98 -20.81
N ALA A 251 2.93 -1.92 -20.01
CA ALA A 251 2.04 -1.72 -18.88
C ALA A 251 0.61 -1.41 -19.36
N VAL A 252 -0.38 -2.03 -18.75
CA VAL A 252 -1.81 -1.84 -19.04
C VAL A 252 -2.56 -1.35 -17.81
N GLN A 253 -3.58 -0.51 -18.04
CA GLN A 253 -4.62 -0.24 -17.06
C GLN A 253 -5.50 -1.49 -16.96
N THR A 254 -5.75 -1.96 -15.74
CA THR A 254 -6.72 -3.02 -15.48
C THR A 254 -8.03 -2.41 -15.00
N GLY A 255 -9.10 -2.68 -15.75
CA GLY A 255 -10.43 -2.17 -15.46
C GLY A 255 -10.65 -0.67 -15.75
N PRO A 256 -11.91 -0.20 -15.63
CA PRO A 256 -12.24 1.21 -15.74
C PRO A 256 -11.74 2.01 -14.53
N ARG A 257 -11.33 3.27 -14.76
CA ARG A 257 -11.03 4.23 -13.68
C ARG A 257 -12.28 4.80 -13.03
N VAL A 258 -13.31 4.99 -13.85
CA VAL A 258 -14.58 5.63 -13.49
C VAL A 258 -15.72 4.84 -14.11
N VAL A 259 -16.74 4.53 -13.32
CA VAL A 259 -17.99 3.88 -13.77
C VAL A 259 -19.14 4.74 -13.28
N ASN A 260 -20.02 5.16 -14.19
CA ASN A 260 -21.18 6.00 -13.88
C ASN A 260 -20.88 7.19 -12.94
N GLY A 261 -19.76 7.87 -13.20
CA GLY A 261 -19.30 9.04 -12.44
C GLY A 261 -18.66 8.73 -11.09
N VAL A 262 -18.52 7.45 -10.71
CA VAL A 262 -17.84 7.01 -9.50
C VAL A 262 -16.40 6.62 -9.83
N SER A 263 -15.44 7.29 -9.19
CA SER A 263 -14.04 6.85 -9.21
C SER A 263 -13.93 5.52 -8.47
N LEU A 264 -13.33 4.51 -9.10
CA LEU A 264 -13.27 3.17 -8.49
C LEU A 264 -12.18 3.04 -7.43
N GLY A 265 -11.23 3.96 -7.34
CA GLY A 265 -10.17 3.87 -6.33
C GLY A 265 -9.17 2.73 -6.59
N ILE A 266 -8.52 2.23 -5.54
CA ILE A 266 -7.50 1.17 -5.62
C ILE A 266 -8.16 -0.21 -5.65
N ARG A 267 -8.06 -0.88 -6.79
CA ARG A 267 -8.60 -2.24 -7.04
C ARG A 267 -7.48 -3.25 -7.20
N ASN A 268 -7.79 -4.53 -6.99
CA ASN A 268 -6.83 -5.57 -7.28
C ASN A 268 -6.37 -5.48 -8.75
N SER A 269 -5.05 -5.37 -8.97
CA SER A 269 -4.51 -5.12 -10.31
C SER A 269 -4.55 -6.38 -11.16
N ASN A 270 -4.54 -7.57 -10.55
CA ASN A 270 -4.64 -8.83 -11.29
C ASN A 270 -6.08 -9.17 -11.72
N ASP A 271 -7.08 -8.70 -10.97
CA ASP A 271 -8.51 -8.75 -11.30
C ASP A 271 -9.27 -7.55 -10.70
N HIS A 272 -9.56 -6.57 -11.55
CA HIS A 272 -10.15 -5.29 -11.14
C HIS A 272 -11.58 -5.37 -10.58
N HIS A 273 -12.27 -6.51 -10.73
CA HIS A 273 -13.61 -6.69 -10.18
C HIS A 273 -13.60 -6.85 -8.65
N PHE A 274 -12.42 -7.13 -8.07
CA PHE A 274 -12.27 -7.34 -6.63
C PHE A 274 -11.86 -6.06 -5.89
N ASP A 275 -12.69 -5.73 -4.91
CA ASP A 275 -12.49 -4.64 -3.98
C ASP A 275 -11.95 -5.13 -2.63
N GLU A 276 -10.63 -5.27 -2.56
CA GLU A 276 -9.95 -5.90 -1.43
C GLU A 276 -9.15 -4.89 -0.58
N ASP A 277 -8.58 -3.86 -1.21
CA ASP A 277 -7.70 -2.87 -0.58
C ASP A 277 -8.44 -1.62 -0.07
N ARG A 278 -9.57 -1.80 0.59
CA ARG A 278 -10.47 -0.69 0.95
C ARG A 278 -9.98 0.18 2.09
N SER A 279 -9.26 -0.41 3.04
CA SER A 279 -8.98 0.23 4.34
C SER A 279 -7.50 0.43 4.54
N MET A 280 -7.04 1.67 4.50
CA MET A 280 -5.61 2.00 4.66
C MET A 280 -5.24 2.05 6.14
N LEU A 281 -4.22 1.27 6.53
CA LEU A 281 -3.84 1.04 7.92
C LEU A 281 -2.44 1.55 8.25
N SER A 282 -1.54 1.53 7.26
CA SER A 282 -0.16 1.96 7.39
C SER A 282 0.32 2.51 6.06
N CYS A 283 1.35 3.35 6.08
CA CYS A 283 2.03 3.76 4.86
C CYS A 283 3.50 4.04 5.14
N VAL A 284 4.35 3.92 4.11
CA VAL A 284 5.77 4.27 4.18
C VAL A 284 6.24 4.86 2.86
N SER A 285 7.01 5.94 2.95
CA SER A 285 7.63 6.59 1.80
C SER A 285 9.06 6.09 1.59
N VAL A 286 9.43 5.81 0.34
CA VAL A 286 10.80 5.42 0.00
C VAL A 286 11.66 6.67 -0.17
N MET A 287 12.57 6.91 0.79
CA MET A 287 13.39 8.12 0.83
C MET A 287 14.73 8.02 0.11
N ARG A 288 15.17 6.81 -0.23
CA ARG A 288 16.48 6.54 -0.85
C ARG A 288 16.45 5.30 -1.73
N GLY A 289 17.51 5.11 -2.50
CA GLY A 289 17.66 3.96 -3.38
C GLY A 289 16.88 4.11 -4.69
N PRO A 290 16.82 3.05 -5.51
CA PRO A 290 16.32 3.12 -6.88
C PRO A 290 14.81 3.40 -6.99
N ASN A 291 14.05 3.12 -5.93
CA ASN A 291 12.60 3.32 -5.87
C ASN A 291 12.21 4.58 -5.08
N LYS A 292 13.15 5.51 -4.88
CA LYS A 292 12.91 6.79 -4.19
C LYS A 292 11.72 7.51 -4.82
N GLY A 293 10.80 7.98 -3.98
CA GLY A 293 9.56 8.64 -4.41
C GLY A 293 8.33 7.73 -4.39
N ASP A 294 8.53 6.41 -4.41
CA ASP A 294 7.44 5.45 -4.23
C ASP A 294 6.87 5.53 -2.81
N VAL A 295 5.59 5.21 -2.70
CA VAL A 295 4.89 5.03 -1.42
C VAL A 295 4.25 3.65 -1.40
N TYR A 296 4.42 2.95 -0.30
CA TYR A 296 3.71 1.70 -0.03
C TYR A 296 2.64 1.96 1.00
N VAL A 297 1.45 1.40 0.78
CA VAL A 297 0.31 1.52 1.69
C VAL A 297 -0.18 0.13 2.06
N GLY A 298 -0.20 -0.17 3.36
CA GLY A 298 -0.76 -1.40 3.90
C GLY A 298 -2.26 -1.25 4.13
N SER A 299 -3.03 -2.22 3.63
CA SER A 299 -4.48 -2.27 3.66
C SER A 299 -5.01 -3.41 4.55
N ASN A 300 -6.33 -3.57 4.59
CA ASN A 300 -7.02 -4.75 5.14
C ASN A 300 -6.70 -6.06 4.39
N HIS A 301 -6.11 -6.00 3.20
CA HIS A 301 -5.81 -7.19 2.39
C HIS A 301 -4.32 -7.35 2.09
N GLY A 302 -3.60 -6.28 1.77
CA GLY A 302 -2.18 -6.35 1.46
C GLY A 302 -1.50 -5.01 1.32
N VAL A 303 -0.47 -4.95 0.48
CA VAL A 303 0.36 -3.78 0.28
C VAL A 303 0.27 -3.33 -1.16
N THR A 304 -0.23 -2.11 -1.34
CA THR A 304 -0.27 -1.43 -2.64
C THR A 304 0.97 -0.55 -2.78
N ARG A 305 1.56 -0.57 -3.97
CA ARG A 305 2.65 0.35 -4.35
C ARG A 305 2.08 1.49 -5.18
N ILE A 306 2.43 2.71 -4.82
CA ILE A 306 2.01 3.94 -5.49
C ILE A 306 3.25 4.69 -5.97
N ARG A 307 3.20 5.17 -7.22
CA ARG A 307 4.17 6.09 -7.80
C ARG A 307 3.42 7.17 -8.57
N GLU A 308 3.65 8.41 -8.18
CA GLU A 308 2.88 9.56 -8.69
C GLU A 308 1.37 9.36 -8.47
N LEU A 309 0.58 9.24 -9.54
CA LEU A 309 -0.87 9.01 -9.47
C LEU A 309 -1.25 7.58 -9.90
N GLN A 310 -0.26 6.73 -10.12
CA GLN A 310 -0.42 5.36 -10.56
C GLN A 310 -0.19 4.40 -9.40
N TYR A 311 -0.88 3.27 -9.44
CA TYR A 311 -0.72 2.21 -8.45
C TYR A 311 -0.60 0.82 -9.09
N ASN A 312 -0.04 -0.11 -8.33
CA ASN A 312 -0.20 -1.53 -8.57
C ASN A 312 -0.50 -2.19 -7.22
N ALA A 313 -1.58 -2.97 -7.19
CA ALA A 313 -2.16 -3.59 -6.02
C ALA A 313 -2.34 -5.09 -6.28
N HIS A 314 -2.06 -5.97 -5.34
CA HIS A 314 -1.33 -5.74 -4.10
C HIS A 314 -0.45 -6.96 -3.82
N ARG A 315 0.34 -6.87 -2.76
CA ARG A 315 1.17 -7.98 -2.25
C ARG A 315 0.90 -8.21 -0.78
N HIS A 316 0.77 -9.47 -0.38
CA HIS A 316 0.64 -9.80 1.03
C HIS A 316 1.29 -11.15 1.35
N PRO A 317 1.91 -11.29 2.53
CA PRO A 317 2.25 -12.60 3.05
C PRO A 317 0.95 -13.33 3.46
N VAL A 318 0.91 -14.62 3.16
CA VAL A 318 -0.26 -15.49 3.37
C VAL A 318 0.12 -16.77 4.08
N TRP A 319 -0.88 -17.45 4.62
CA TRP A 319 -0.73 -18.86 4.98
C TRP A 319 -1.90 -19.69 4.44
N PHE A 320 -1.71 -21.01 4.40
CA PHE A 320 -2.71 -21.95 3.91
C PHE A 320 -3.07 -22.95 4.99
N ASP A 321 -4.36 -23.23 5.16
CA ASP A 321 -4.78 -24.32 6.04
C ASP A 321 -4.60 -25.71 5.38
N ALA A 322 -4.91 -26.76 6.13
CA ALA A 322 -4.82 -28.15 5.65
C ALA A 322 -5.77 -28.47 4.49
N ARG A 323 -6.76 -27.62 4.20
CA ARG A 323 -7.69 -27.75 3.07
C ARG A 323 -7.24 -26.92 1.86
N GLY A 324 -6.15 -26.16 1.98
CA GLY A 324 -5.65 -25.28 0.94
C GLY A 324 -6.33 -23.92 0.90
N SER A 325 -7.14 -23.55 1.91
CA SER A 325 -7.71 -22.21 1.99
C SER A 325 -6.61 -21.20 2.33
N GLN A 326 -6.50 -20.13 1.55
CA GLN A 326 -5.53 -19.06 1.76
C GLN A 326 -6.06 -18.03 2.75
N TYR A 327 -5.22 -17.55 3.66
CA TYR A 327 -5.54 -16.52 4.64
C TYR A 327 -4.54 -15.37 4.57
N ALA A 328 -5.07 -14.15 4.48
CA ALA A 328 -4.33 -12.89 4.52
C ALA A 328 -4.88 -11.99 5.64
N GLY A 329 -3.99 -11.36 6.40
CA GLY A 329 -4.35 -10.48 7.50
C GLY A 329 -4.23 -9.01 7.14
N TYR A 330 -4.69 -8.15 8.05
CA TYR A 330 -4.56 -6.70 7.91
C TYR A 330 -3.10 -6.26 8.06
N THR A 331 -2.61 -5.41 7.16
CA THR A 331 -1.20 -5.04 7.09
C THR A 331 -0.91 -3.70 7.78
N TYR A 332 -0.52 -3.78 9.06
CA TYR A 332 -0.05 -2.64 9.84
C TYR A 332 1.48 -2.51 9.88
N GLY A 333 2.20 -3.65 9.87
CA GLY A 333 3.65 -3.67 9.93
C GLY A 333 4.24 -3.46 8.54
N LEU A 334 4.73 -2.25 8.27
CA LEU A 334 5.30 -1.89 6.98
C LEU A 334 6.63 -1.15 7.17
N GLY A 335 7.62 -1.46 6.35
CA GLY A 335 8.93 -0.81 6.40
C GLY A 335 9.75 -1.00 5.13
N ILE A 336 10.83 -0.24 5.04
CA ILE A 336 11.80 -0.32 3.94
C ILE A 336 13.15 -0.71 4.53
N ALA A 337 13.68 -1.84 4.09
CA ALA A 337 14.97 -2.36 4.51
C ALA A 337 16.13 -1.46 4.05
N GLN A 338 17.33 -1.71 4.55
CA GLN A 338 18.50 -0.89 4.22
C GLN A 338 18.87 -1.00 2.73
N ASP A 339 18.60 -2.15 2.13
CA ASP A 339 18.82 -2.46 0.72
C ASP A 339 17.60 -2.20 -0.18
N GLY A 340 16.51 -1.65 0.38
CA GLY A 340 15.32 -1.26 -0.37
C GLY A 340 14.25 -2.34 -0.49
N ASP A 341 14.40 -3.48 0.18
CA ASP A 341 13.32 -4.45 0.29
C ASP A 341 12.11 -3.86 1.01
N VAL A 342 10.93 -4.24 0.55
CA VAL A 342 9.66 -3.93 1.21
C VAL A 342 9.41 -5.00 2.26
N LEU A 343 9.34 -4.57 3.51
CA LEU A 343 9.10 -5.40 4.68
C LEU A 343 7.62 -5.31 5.03
N MET A 344 6.90 -6.43 4.96
CA MET A 344 5.44 -6.48 5.12
C MET A 344 5.09 -7.48 6.23
N ALA A 345 4.28 -7.06 7.18
CA ALA A 345 3.82 -7.90 8.28
C ALA A 345 2.36 -7.58 8.60
N ASN A 346 1.52 -8.60 8.47
CA ASN A 346 0.10 -8.54 8.77
C ASN A 346 -0.21 -9.15 10.14
N ASP A 347 -1.49 -9.28 10.50
CA ASP A 347 -1.83 -9.81 11.82
C ASP A 347 -1.41 -11.29 12.03
N TRP A 348 -1.10 -12.08 10.99
CA TRP A 348 -0.64 -13.48 11.13
C TRP A 348 0.83 -13.70 10.79
N THR A 349 1.29 -13.11 9.68
CA THR A 349 2.55 -13.50 9.02
C THR A 349 3.31 -12.29 8.53
N PHE A 350 4.54 -12.51 8.08
CA PHE A 350 5.39 -11.49 7.48
C PHE A 350 6.12 -12.02 6.24
N GLY A 351 6.56 -11.09 5.39
CA GLY A 351 7.29 -11.34 4.15
C GLY A 351 8.21 -10.18 3.79
N MET A 352 9.16 -10.45 2.90
CA MET A 352 10.16 -9.50 2.43
C MET A 352 10.31 -9.65 0.92
N VAL A 353 10.07 -8.57 0.18
CA VAL A 353 10.12 -8.55 -1.29
C VAL A 353 11.09 -7.47 -1.73
N SER A 354 12.02 -7.84 -2.61
CA SER A 354 12.86 -6.90 -3.37
C SER A 354 12.06 -6.44 -4.59
N PRO A 355 11.53 -5.20 -4.58
CA PRO A 355 10.64 -4.75 -5.65
C PRO A 355 11.40 -4.48 -6.95
N SER A 356 10.83 -4.91 -8.08
CA SER A 356 11.29 -4.51 -9.41
C SER A 356 11.20 -2.97 -9.60
N PRO A 357 12.03 -2.34 -10.45
CA PRO A 357 11.90 -0.91 -10.74
C PRO A 357 10.57 -0.54 -11.43
N ARG A 358 9.94 -1.49 -12.12
CA ARG A 358 8.68 -1.30 -12.84
C ARG A 358 7.52 -1.38 -11.85
N LEU A 359 6.74 -0.30 -11.74
CA LEU A 359 5.57 -0.24 -10.86
C LEU A 359 4.62 -1.41 -11.13
N GLY A 360 4.29 -1.65 -12.41
CA GLY A 360 3.31 -2.65 -12.81
C GLY A 360 3.73 -4.11 -12.66
N ASP A 361 4.92 -4.38 -12.13
CA ASP A 361 5.33 -5.73 -11.76
C ASP A 361 5.00 -6.04 -10.30
N TRP A 362 4.58 -5.09 -9.48
CA TRP A 362 4.59 -5.24 -8.03
C TRP A 362 3.77 -6.44 -7.51
N ASP A 363 2.59 -6.70 -8.07
CA ASP A 363 1.74 -7.85 -7.77
C ASP A 363 2.33 -9.20 -8.25
N ASN A 364 3.33 -9.19 -9.14
CA ASN A 364 3.87 -10.40 -9.76
C ASN A 364 4.70 -11.27 -8.79
N THR A 365 4.22 -12.47 -8.47
CA THR A 365 4.82 -13.44 -7.53
C THR A 365 6.01 -14.22 -8.07
N ASP A 366 6.35 -14.06 -9.35
CA ASP A 366 7.57 -14.63 -9.92
C ASP A 366 8.81 -14.03 -9.24
N THR A 367 9.58 -14.89 -8.56
CA THR A 367 10.81 -14.53 -7.85
C THR A 367 11.94 -14.09 -8.77
N ALA A 368 11.84 -14.33 -10.08
CA ALA A 368 12.76 -13.76 -11.07
C ALA A 368 12.49 -12.27 -11.34
N ILE A 369 11.25 -11.81 -11.11
CA ILE A 369 10.83 -10.42 -11.31
C ILE A 369 10.86 -9.64 -10.00
N ASN A 370 10.25 -10.21 -8.95
CA ASN A 370 10.30 -9.68 -7.59
C ASN A 370 10.88 -10.74 -6.64
N PRO A 371 12.21 -10.79 -6.46
CA PRO A 371 12.82 -11.71 -5.51
C PRO A 371 12.24 -11.54 -4.11
N SER A 372 11.96 -12.65 -3.43
CA SER A 372 11.52 -12.63 -2.03
C SER A 372 12.59 -13.24 -1.15
N LYS A 373 13.06 -12.49 -0.14
CA LYS A 373 13.93 -13.05 0.91
C LYS A 373 13.13 -13.89 1.90
N VAL A 374 11.85 -13.57 2.08
CA VAL A 374 10.87 -14.34 2.83
C VAL A 374 9.55 -14.22 2.06
N LYS A 375 9.01 -15.33 1.57
CA LYS A 375 7.71 -15.31 0.88
C LYS A 375 6.58 -15.01 1.85
N SER A 376 6.37 -15.93 2.79
CA SER A 376 5.43 -15.80 3.91
C SER A 376 5.93 -16.66 5.05
N SER A 377 6.04 -16.09 6.25
CA SER A 377 6.46 -16.84 7.43
C SER A 377 5.82 -16.32 8.72
N TYR A 378 5.89 -17.14 9.77
CA TYR A 378 5.60 -16.77 11.15
C TYR A 378 6.78 -17.16 12.07
N LEU A 379 6.72 -16.75 13.35
CA LEU A 379 7.72 -17.09 14.37
C LEU A 379 7.16 -18.17 15.32
N PRO A 380 7.62 -19.43 15.26
CA PRO A 380 7.10 -20.51 16.10
C PRO A 380 7.44 -20.35 17.59
N GLU A 381 8.46 -19.55 17.92
CA GLU A 381 8.79 -19.20 19.31
C GLU A 381 7.82 -18.19 19.91
N LEU A 382 7.02 -17.50 19.08
CA LEU A 382 6.00 -16.58 19.52
C LEU A 382 4.63 -17.26 19.62
N ASN A 383 4.16 -17.85 18.51
CA ASN A 383 2.79 -18.36 18.35
C ASN A 383 2.71 -19.43 17.25
N SER A 384 1.51 -19.98 17.04
CA SER A 384 1.20 -20.84 15.88
C SER A 384 0.77 -20.01 14.66
N GLN A 385 0.85 -20.61 13.47
CA GLN A 385 0.50 -19.95 12.20
C GLN A 385 -0.92 -19.39 12.14
N ALA A 386 -1.88 -20.02 12.84
CA ALA A 386 -3.29 -19.60 12.84
C ALA A 386 -3.60 -18.52 13.89
N GLU A 387 -2.70 -18.28 14.84
CA GLU A 387 -2.86 -17.28 15.88
C GLU A 387 -2.36 -15.92 15.40
N PHE A 388 -3.01 -14.85 15.85
CA PHE A 388 -2.57 -13.51 15.48
C PHE A 388 -1.33 -13.07 16.27
N ASP A 389 -0.33 -12.59 15.54
CA ASP A 389 0.89 -11.97 16.04
C ASP A 389 0.78 -10.45 16.16
N TYR A 390 -0.22 -9.83 15.52
CA TYR A 390 -0.53 -8.40 15.60
C TYR A 390 0.68 -7.49 15.31
N TRP A 391 1.40 -7.74 14.21
CA TRP A 391 2.58 -6.95 13.84
C TRP A 391 2.24 -5.47 13.58
N ARG A 392 3.07 -4.54 14.08
CA ARG A 392 2.91 -3.07 13.96
C ARG A 392 4.14 -2.35 13.45
N GLY A 393 5.28 -3.03 13.40
CA GLY A 393 6.50 -2.50 12.80
C GLY A 393 7.39 -3.63 12.30
N PHE A 394 8.05 -3.38 11.17
CA PHE A 394 9.02 -4.30 10.59
C PHE A 394 10.19 -3.48 10.04
N GLN A 395 11.39 -3.67 10.59
CA GLN A 395 12.55 -2.84 10.28
C GLN A 395 13.82 -3.68 10.17
N GLN A 396 14.80 -3.17 9.45
CA GLN A 396 16.15 -3.74 9.37
C GLN A 396 17.19 -2.70 9.83
N THR A 397 18.03 -3.06 10.80
CA THR A 397 19.17 -2.23 11.22
C THR A 397 20.35 -2.40 10.27
N THR A 398 21.30 -1.47 10.29
CA THR A 398 22.44 -1.42 9.34
C THR A 398 23.40 -2.61 9.41
N ASP A 399 23.38 -3.38 10.51
CA ASP A 399 24.08 -4.66 10.65
C ASP A 399 23.35 -5.84 10.00
N GLY A 400 22.24 -5.58 9.31
CA GLY A 400 21.45 -6.58 8.57
C GLY A 400 20.41 -7.32 9.43
N ALA A 401 20.30 -7.03 10.72
CA ALA A 401 19.33 -7.68 11.60
C ALA A 401 17.91 -7.14 11.35
N TYR A 402 16.93 -8.06 11.33
CA TYR A 402 15.51 -7.74 11.15
C TYR A 402 14.75 -7.83 12.47
N TYR A 403 13.79 -6.92 12.65
CA TYR A 403 12.99 -6.82 13.86
C TYR A 403 11.51 -6.63 13.55
N LEU A 404 10.68 -7.37 14.28
CA LEU A 404 9.23 -7.27 14.27
C LEU A 404 8.74 -6.77 15.63
N GLY A 405 7.85 -5.78 15.62
CA GLY A 405 7.21 -5.26 16.82
C GLY A 405 5.74 -5.62 16.84
N SER A 406 5.26 -6.29 17.89
CA SER A 406 3.86 -6.67 18.05
C SER A 406 3.10 -5.69 18.95
N LYS A 407 1.82 -5.46 18.63
CA LYS A 407 0.88 -4.69 19.47
C LYS A 407 0.74 -5.24 20.88
N SER A 408 0.96 -6.54 21.09
CA SER A 408 0.69 -7.21 22.37
C SER A 408 1.65 -8.34 22.73
N LEU A 409 2.65 -8.61 21.90
CA LEU A 409 3.52 -9.79 22.05
C LEU A 409 5.01 -9.48 22.08
N GLY A 410 5.40 -8.21 22.16
CA GLY A 410 6.80 -7.83 22.32
C GLY A 410 7.56 -7.48 21.05
N LEU A 411 8.86 -7.19 21.24
CA LEU A 411 9.85 -7.00 20.19
C LEU A 411 10.56 -8.33 19.90
N TRP A 412 10.70 -8.66 18.62
CA TRP A 412 11.31 -9.91 18.17
C TRP A 412 12.39 -9.64 17.13
N LYS A 413 13.58 -10.18 17.34
CA LYS A 413 14.61 -10.29 16.31
C LYS A 413 14.33 -11.52 15.46
N VAL A 414 14.40 -11.38 14.14
CA VAL A 414 14.19 -12.47 13.18
C VAL A 414 15.53 -13.06 12.75
N GLY A 415 15.69 -14.36 12.90
CA GLY A 415 16.75 -15.18 12.33
C GLY A 415 16.28 -15.83 11.04
N LEU A 416 16.78 -15.34 9.90
CA LEU A 416 16.42 -15.88 8.59
C LEU A 416 16.98 -17.29 8.38
N THR A 417 16.16 -18.15 7.80
CA THR A 417 16.47 -19.52 7.42
C THR A 417 16.51 -19.65 5.90
N SER A 418 15.39 -19.96 5.25
CA SER A 418 15.22 -19.95 3.80
C SER A 418 14.00 -19.11 3.39
N SER A 419 13.99 -18.66 2.13
CA SER A 419 12.94 -17.77 1.62
C SER A 419 11.56 -18.43 1.49
N THR A 420 11.52 -19.75 1.35
CA THR A 420 10.28 -20.54 1.22
C THR A 420 9.89 -21.25 2.51
N SER A 421 10.67 -21.10 3.58
CA SER A 421 10.33 -21.70 4.86
C SER A 421 9.05 -21.06 5.40
N PRO A 422 8.05 -21.85 5.85
CA PRO A 422 6.86 -21.29 6.51
C PRO A 422 7.19 -20.70 7.89
N THR A 423 8.36 -21.01 8.44
CA THR A 423 8.84 -20.49 9.72
C THR A 423 10.19 -19.80 9.55
N GLN A 424 10.40 -18.73 10.32
CA GLN A 424 11.73 -18.19 10.61
C GLN A 424 11.99 -18.34 12.10
N GLN A 425 13.24 -18.12 12.54
CA GLN A 425 13.55 -18.17 13.98
C GLN A 425 13.27 -16.82 14.64
N GLY A 426 12.64 -16.83 15.81
CA GLY A 426 12.36 -15.65 16.62
C GLY A 426 13.21 -15.60 17.90
N THR A 427 13.71 -14.42 18.25
CA THR A 427 14.29 -14.16 19.59
C THR A 427 13.66 -12.92 20.20
N ARG A 428 12.99 -13.08 21.34
CA ARG A 428 12.36 -11.96 22.05
C ARG A 428 13.42 -11.05 22.67
N ILE A 429 13.25 -9.74 22.50
CA ILE A 429 14.16 -8.71 22.98
C ILE A 429 13.48 -7.88 24.07
N GLY A 430 14.18 -7.64 25.18
CA GLY A 430 13.69 -6.77 26.27
C GLY A 430 12.46 -7.33 27.00
N ALA A 431 12.38 -8.65 27.18
CA ALA A 431 11.25 -9.30 27.87
C ALA A 431 11.08 -8.87 29.34
N ASP A 432 12.14 -8.30 29.93
CA ASP A 432 12.16 -7.70 31.27
C ASP A 432 11.66 -6.25 31.30
N VAL A 433 11.50 -5.62 30.13
CA VAL A 433 11.02 -4.24 30.00
C VAL A 433 9.56 -4.25 29.57
N GLY A 434 8.64 -4.21 30.53
CA GLY A 434 7.20 -4.34 30.27
C GLY A 434 6.61 -3.31 29.30
N ALA A 435 7.26 -2.16 29.09
CA ALA A 435 6.84 -1.21 28.04
C ALA A 435 6.93 -1.81 26.63
N LEU A 436 7.86 -2.74 26.39
CA LEU A 436 8.03 -3.38 25.08
C LEU A 436 6.96 -4.44 24.78
N ASP A 437 6.09 -4.81 25.73
CA ASP A 437 5.00 -5.77 25.48
C ASP A 437 3.95 -5.23 24.49
N ALA A 438 3.85 -3.91 24.34
CA ALA A 438 2.89 -3.26 23.44
C ALA A 438 3.55 -2.21 22.54
N ILE A 439 3.88 -2.60 21.30
CA ILE A 439 4.60 -1.77 20.33
C ILE A 439 3.62 -1.19 19.30
N ASN A 440 3.76 0.11 19.03
CA ASN A 440 2.96 0.82 18.04
C ASN A 440 3.70 1.02 16.71
N SER A 441 5.02 1.19 16.74
CA SER A 441 5.82 1.50 15.55
C SER A 441 7.31 1.23 15.80
N LEU A 442 8.07 0.99 14.72
CA LEU A 442 9.53 0.82 14.73
C LEU A 442 10.17 1.71 13.68
N ALA A 443 11.38 2.21 13.95
CA ALA A 443 12.21 2.88 12.96
C ALA A 443 13.70 2.52 13.14
N ALA A 444 14.34 1.99 12.10
CA ALA A 444 15.79 1.83 12.08
C ALA A 444 16.47 3.08 11.53
N THR A 445 17.61 3.47 12.12
CA THR A 445 18.34 4.69 11.77
C THR A 445 19.73 4.41 11.20
N ASN A 446 20.35 5.40 10.56
CA ASN A 446 21.61 5.24 9.82
C ASN A 446 22.81 4.91 10.73
N ASP A 447 22.76 5.25 12.02
CA ASP A 447 23.76 4.85 13.01
C ASP A 447 23.68 3.36 13.38
N GLY A 448 22.63 2.66 12.96
CA GLY A 448 22.38 1.25 13.26
C GLY A 448 21.47 0.97 14.46
N SER A 449 20.86 2.02 15.02
CA SER A 449 19.86 1.88 16.08
C SER A 449 18.52 1.41 15.55
N LEU A 450 17.73 0.83 16.46
CA LEU A 450 16.30 0.62 16.28
C LEU A 450 15.55 1.40 17.37
N PHE A 451 14.70 2.33 16.97
CA PHE A 451 13.77 3.01 17.87
C PHE A 451 12.44 2.26 17.95
N ILE A 452 11.90 2.16 19.16
CA ILE A 452 10.73 1.36 19.51
C ILE A 452 9.70 2.26 20.19
N ALA A 453 8.62 2.57 19.47
CA ALA A 453 7.48 3.32 19.98
C ALA A 453 6.54 2.39 20.73
N THR A 454 6.29 2.66 22.01
CA THR A 454 5.42 1.83 22.84
C THR A 454 4.07 2.50 23.11
N ASN A 455 3.06 1.66 23.39
CA ASN A 455 1.72 2.13 23.75
C ASN A 455 1.68 2.75 25.16
N SER A 456 2.63 2.40 26.02
CA SER A 456 2.88 3.01 27.33
C SER A 456 4.35 2.85 27.72
N GLY A 457 4.91 3.80 28.46
CA GLY A 457 6.30 3.76 28.92
C GLY A 457 7.29 4.60 28.10
N GLY A 458 6.85 5.18 26.97
CA GLY A 458 7.60 6.14 26.17
C GLY A 458 8.37 5.55 24.98
N LEU A 459 9.47 6.19 24.61
CA LEU A 459 10.31 5.75 23.49
C LEU A 459 11.53 4.96 24.02
N TYR A 460 11.83 3.84 23.37
CA TYR A 460 13.03 3.05 23.64
C TYR A 460 13.93 3.01 22.39
N ARG A 461 15.21 2.75 22.62
CA ARG A 461 16.22 2.59 21.58
C ARG A 461 17.03 1.34 21.86
N LEU A 462 17.11 0.44 20.89
CA LEU A 462 18.14 -0.57 20.83
C LEU A 462 19.33 0.04 20.09
N THR A 463 20.42 0.32 20.80
CA THR A 463 21.61 0.99 20.24
C THR A 463 22.31 0.11 19.20
N PRO A 464 23.28 0.65 18.44
CA PRO A 464 24.06 -0.15 17.49
C PRO A 464 24.81 -1.31 18.18
N ALA A 465 25.22 -1.11 19.44
CA ALA A 465 25.80 -2.13 20.31
C ALA A 465 24.77 -3.11 20.91
N LYS A 466 23.50 -3.02 20.50
CA LYS A 466 22.37 -3.84 20.95
C LYS A 466 22.08 -3.74 22.45
N THR A 467 22.38 -2.59 23.04
CA THR A 467 21.93 -2.24 24.38
C THR A 467 20.58 -1.56 24.29
N LEU A 468 19.62 -1.99 25.11
CA LEU A 468 18.30 -1.38 25.17
C LEU A 468 18.30 -0.23 26.19
N GLU A 469 17.91 0.97 25.76
CA GLU A 469 17.86 2.17 26.58
C GLU A 469 16.53 2.92 26.40
N LYS A 470 16.11 3.66 27.43
CA LYS A 470 14.98 4.58 27.34
C LYS A 470 15.44 5.94 26.80
N VAL A 471 14.64 6.55 25.94
CA VAL A 471 14.94 7.85 25.33
C VAL A 471 14.23 8.96 26.11
N ASP A 472 14.88 9.46 27.16
CA ASP A 472 14.30 10.44 28.09
C ASP A 472 13.97 11.81 27.47
N ALA A 473 14.55 12.10 26.31
CA ALA A 473 14.23 13.30 25.52
C ALA A 473 12.75 13.34 25.09
N VAL A 474 12.11 12.17 24.92
CA VAL A 474 10.70 12.06 24.57
C VAL A 474 9.91 11.74 25.82
N ARG A 475 9.28 12.76 26.40
CA ARG A 475 8.61 12.67 27.71
C ARG A 475 7.22 12.03 27.68
N ALA A 476 6.59 11.94 26.52
CA ALA A 476 5.24 11.42 26.39
C ALA A 476 5.18 9.92 26.74
N ASN A 477 4.09 9.50 27.40
CA ASN A 477 3.93 8.10 27.82
C ASN A 477 3.61 7.16 26.65
N LYS A 478 2.88 7.65 25.63
CA LYS A 478 2.47 6.88 24.46
C LYS A 478 3.06 7.48 23.19
N VAL A 479 3.81 6.68 22.46
CA VAL A 479 4.40 7.04 21.16
C VAL A 479 3.59 6.37 20.06
N LEU A 480 3.06 7.15 19.13
CA LEU A 480 2.07 6.72 18.15
C LEU A 480 2.72 6.20 16.86
N GLN A 481 3.66 6.96 16.31
CA GLN A 481 4.24 6.72 15.00
C GLN A 481 5.71 7.17 15.00
N LEU A 482 6.55 6.41 14.29
CA LEU A 482 7.92 6.78 13.97
C LEU A 482 8.07 6.91 12.46
N VAL A 483 8.68 8.00 11.99
CA VAL A 483 9.01 8.22 10.57
C VAL A 483 10.46 8.69 10.49
N TYR A 484 11.30 7.98 9.74
CA TYR A 484 12.71 8.32 9.59
C TYR A 484 13.01 8.80 8.17
N ASP A 485 13.65 9.96 8.06
CA ASP A 485 14.25 10.45 6.82
C ASP A 485 15.78 10.29 6.89
N PRO A 486 16.35 9.29 6.18
CA PRO A 486 17.78 9.04 6.13
C PRO A 486 18.54 9.98 5.18
N SER A 487 17.85 10.84 4.42
CA SER A 487 18.46 11.63 3.32
C SER A 487 18.95 13.01 3.73
N VAL A 488 18.73 13.41 4.99
CA VAL A 488 19.29 14.63 5.60
C VAL A 488 20.40 14.28 6.59
N THR A 489 21.30 15.24 6.86
CA THR A 489 22.45 15.03 7.76
C THR A 489 22.46 16.11 8.86
N PRO A 490 22.34 15.74 10.15
CA PRO A 490 22.12 14.39 10.67
C PRO A 490 20.79 13.77 10.25
N GLY A 491 20.58 12.45 10.31
CA GLY A 491 19.28 11.84 9.99
C GLY A 491 18.13 12.43 10.84
N MET A 492 16.91 12.39 10.32
CA MET A 492 15.74 13.00 10.97
C MET A 492 14.71 11.94 11.37
N LEU A 493 14.54 11.73 12.68
CA LEU A 493 13.52 10.85 13.22
C LEU A 493 12.35 11.67 13.79
N LEU A 494 11.20 11.58 13.13
CA LEU A 494 9.93 12.09 13.62
C LEU A 494 9.37 11.13 14.66
N VAL A 495 9.13 11.63 15.86
CA VAL A 495 8.52 10.89 16.98
C VAL A 495 7.18 11.53 17.30
N LEU A 496 6.11 10.98 16.71
CA LEU A 496 4.75 11.42 16.99
C LEU A 496 4.25 10.75 18.27
N THR A 497 3.75 11.56 19.20
CA THR A 497 3.24 11.11 20.50
C THR A 497 1.84 11.64 20.74
N THR A 498 1.18 11.18 21.80
CA THR A 498 -0.12 11.75 22.20
C THR A 498 -0.05 13.24 22.56
N ASP A 499 1.13 13.75 22.91
CA ASP A 499 1.34 15.14 23.34
C ASP A 499 1.81 16.07 22.21
N GLY A 500 2.24 15.51 21.08
CA GLY A 500 2.73 16.27 19.93
C GLY A 500 3.89 15.56 19.22
N LEU A 501 4.52 16.30 18.31
CA LEU A 501 5.62 15.84 17.47
C LEU A 501 6.97 16.35 18.00
N THR A 502 7.82 15.41 18.40
CA THR A 502 9.24 15.67 18.71
C THR A 502 10.12 15.12 17.60
N VAL A 503 11.19 15.82 17.25
CA VAL A 503 12.16 15.37 16.27
C VAL A 503 13.50 15.12 16.93
N LEU A 504 14.06 13.95 16.66
CA LEU A 504 15.38 13.54 17.11
C LEU A 504 16.36 13.57 15.94
N ARG A 505 17.56 14.10 16.17
CA ARG A 505 18.65 14.20 15.19
C ARG A 505 19.92 13.57 15.75
N GLY A 506 20.77 13.04 14.88
CA GLY A 506 22.08 12.45 15.27
C GLY A 506 22.10 10.93 15.38
N TYR A 507 21.09 10.25 14.81
CA TYR A 507 20.95 8.80 14.79
C TYR A 507 20.78 8.26 13.38
#